data_AF-C6XG64-F1
#
_entry.id   AF-C6XG64-F1
#
_cell.length_a   1.000
_cell.length_b   1.000
_cell.length_c   1.000
_cell.angle_alpha   90.00
_cell.angle_beta   90.00
_cell.angle_gamma   90.00
#
_symmetry.space_group_name_H-M   'P 1'
#
loop_
_entity.id
_entity.type
_entity.pdbx_description
1 polymer ?
#
loop_
_entity_poly.entity_id
_entity_poly.type
_entity_poly.pdbx_seq_one_letter_code
_entity_poly.pdbx_strand_id
1 'polypeptide(L)'
;MRLQEQRTRLKEFRLNDERRQLQQLRATILEFRRIVADLEKQIAIEERQVGIYDKDHFAYPILAKSARQRIDNLLLSIRDLLLRQESLESHLESESNSDKSVS
;
A
#
# COMPACT_ATOMS: atom_id res chain seq x y z
N MET A 1 35.00 3.18 25.76
CA MET A 1 34.29 3.93 24.70
C MET A 1 33.62 3.08 23.61
N ARG A 2 33.87 1.76 23.46
CA ARG A 2 33.41 0.99 22.26
C ARG A 2 31.95 0.50 22.25
N LEU A 3 31.33 0.26 23.41
CA LEU A 3 30.01 -0.40 23.48
C LEU A 3 28.83 0.53 23.15
N GLN A 4 28.90 1.80 23.58
CA GLN A 4 27.83 2.77 23.35
C GLN A 4 27.75 3.15 21.87
N GLU A 5 28.88 3.45 21.22
CA GLU A 5 28.91 3.70 19.77
C GLU A 5 28.36 2.54 18.93
N GLN A 6 28.68 1.29 19.30
CA GLN A 6 28.14 0.12 18.60
C GLN A 6 26.61 0.03 18.73
N ARG A 7 26.04 0.32 19.91
CA ARG A 7 24.60 0.31 20.13
C ARG A 7 23.90 1.42 19.33
N THR A 8 24.46 2.63 19.30
CA THR A 8 23.92 3.75 18.53
C THR A 8 23.91 3.43 17.03
N ARG A 9 25.01 2.91 16.48
CA ARG A 9 25.09 2.51 15.05
C ARG A 9 24.08 1.43 14.68
N LEU A 10 23.88 0.43 15.55
CA LEU A 10 22.87 -0.60 15.33
C LEU A 10 21.44 -0.03 15.33
N LYS A 11 21.15 0.94 16.21
CA LYS A 11 19.87 1.64 16.24
C LYS A 11 19.63 2.42 14.95
N GLU A 12 20.61 3.23 14.52
CA GLU A 12 20.54 3.98 13.27
C GLU A 12 20.34 3.09 12.04
N PHE A 13 21.01 1.94 11.99
CA PHE A 13 20.86 0.98 10.91
C PHE A 13 19.41 0.45 10.82
N ARG A 14 18.80 0.10 11.96
CA ARG A 14 17.40 -0.34 12.02
C ARG A 14 16.44 0.75 11.55
N LEU A 15 16.60 1.97 12.07
CA LEU A 15 15.77 3.11 11.66
C LEU A 15 15.88 3.41 10.17
N ASN A 16 17.07 3.31 9.60
CA ASN A 16 17.27 3.48 8.17
C ASN A 16 16.62 2.35 7.35
N ASP A 17 16.60 1.12 7.86
CA ASP A 17 15.89 0.02 7.20
C ASP A 17 14.39 0.22 7.21
N GLU A 18 13.81 0.56 8.36
CA GLU A 18 12.39 0.87 8.51
C GLU A 18 11.94 2.03 7.62
N ARG A 19 12.76 3.08 7.50
CA ARG A 19 12.52 4.17 6.55
C ARG A 19 12.47 3.70 5.10
N ARG A 20 13.35 2.78 4.69
CA ARG A 20 13.30 2.18 3.35
C ARG A 20 12.05 1.33 3.16
N GLN A 21 11.67 0.53 4.16
CA GLN A 21 10.44 -0.25 4.14
C GLN A 21 9.21 0.64 4.00
N LEU A 22 9.18 1.78 4.68
CA LEU A 22 8.11 2.77 4.57
C LEU A 22 8.01 3.35 3.15
N GLN A 23 9.15 3.69 2.54
CA GLN A 23 9.18 4.16 1.14
C GLN A 23 8.66 3.08 0.18
N GLN A 24 9.04 1.82 0.38
CA GLN A 24 8.55 0.72 -0.42
C GLN A 24 7.04 0.52 -0.28
N LEU A 25 6.50 0.55 0.93
CA LEU A 25 5.05 0.45 1.18
C LEU A 25 4.28 1.55 0.44
N ARG A 26 4.74 2.80 0.52
CA ARG A 26 4.13 3.94 -0.19
C ARG A 26 4.15 3.74 -1.71
N ALA A 27 5.26 3.25 -2.26
CA ALA A 27 5.37 2.93 -3.69
C ALA A 27 4.41 1.81 -4.10
N THR A 28 4.29 0.74 -3.31
CA THR A 28 3.36 -0.36 -3.56
C THR A 28 1.90 0.11 -3.53
N ILE A 29 1.53 0.96 -2.56
CA ILE A 29 0.17 1.53 -2.48
C ILE A 29 -0.14 2.35 -3.73
N LEU A 30 0.80 3.20 -4.18
CA LEU A 30 0.63 4.00 -5.39
C LEU A 30 0.42 3.11 -6.62
N GLU A 31 1.21 2.06 -6.76
CA GLU A 31 1.11 1.13 -7.88
C GLU A 31 -0.24 0.39 -7.86
N PHE A 32 -0.70 -0.07 -6.69
CA PHE A 32 -2.01 -0.73 -6.60
C PHE A 32 -3.16 0.22 -6.96
N ARG A 33 -3.09 1.49 -6.56
CA ARG A 33 -4.07 2.51 -6.98
C ARG A 33 -4.05 2.74 -8.49
N ARG A 34 -2.88 2.74 -9.11
CA ARG A 34 -2.75 2.83 -10.57
C ARG A 34 -3.42 1.64 -11.27
N ILE A 35 -3.15 0.42 -10.78
CA ILE A 35 -3.75 -0.80 -11.31
C ILE A 35 -5.28 -0.78 -11.16
N VAL A 36 -5.80 -0.32 -10.02
CA VAL A 36 -7.26 -0.16 -9.82
C VAL A 36 -7.85 0.77 -10.88
N ALA A 37 -7.26 1.95 -11.08
CA ALA A 37 -7.75 2.91 -12.07
C ALA A 37 -7.70 2.35 -13.51
N ASP A 38 -6.70 1.55 -13.84
CA ASP A 38 -6.58 0.92 -15.15
C ASP A 38 -7.62 -0.20 -15.34
N LEU A 39 -7.92 -0.98 -14.30
CA LEU A 39 -9.00 -1.98 -14.32
C LEU A 39 -10.37 -1.33 -14.43
N GLU A 40 -10.61 -0.21 -13.76
CA GLU A 40 -11.87 0.56 -13.88
C GLU A 40 -12.11 1.05 -15.30
N LYS A 41 -11.06 1.53 -15.99
CA LYS A 41 -11.15 1.90 -17.41
C LYS A 41 -11.46 0.68 -18.28
N GLN A 42 -10.81 -0.46 -18.03
CA GLN A 42 -11.07 -1.68 -18.77
C GLN A 42 -12.52 -2.14 -18.61
N ILE A 43 -13.06 -2.12 -17.40
CA ILE A 43 -14.47 -2.43 -17.13
C ILE A 43 -15.39 -1.51 -17.92
N ALA A 44 -15.15 -0.20 -17.89
CA ALA A 44 -15.99 0.77 -18.60
C ALA A 44 -15.96 0.56 -20.12
N ILE A 45 -14.82 0.15 -20.68
CA ILE A 45 -14.69 -0.19 -22.11
C ILE A 45 -15.52 -1.43 -22.43
N GLU A 46 -15.38 -2.51 -21.66
CA GLU A 46 -16.12 -3.76 -21.86
C GLU A 46 -17.63 -3.56 -21.75
N GLU A 47 -18.09 -2.91 -20.67
CA GLU A 47 -19.51 -2.61 -20.44
C GLU A 47 -20.11 -1.76 -21.58
N ARG A 48 -19.34 -0.78 -22.09
CA ARG A 48 -19.76 0.03 -23.25
C ARG A 48 -19.85 -0.78 -24.53
N GLN A 49 -18.92 -1.70 -24.77
CA GLN A 49 -18.91 -2.51 -25.99
C GLN A 49 -20.13 -3.44 -26.06
N VAL A 50 -20.52 -4.05 -24.94
CA VAL A 50 -21.67 -4.97 -24.90
C VAL A 50 -22.99 -4.27 -24.54
N GLY A 51 -22.95 -3.05 -24.02
CA GLY A 51 -24.12 -2.28 -23.61
C GLY A 51 -24.78 -2.78 -22.32
N ILE A 52 -24.09 -3.62 -21.53
CA ILE A 52 -24.60 -4.26 -20.31
C ILE A 52 -23.75 -3.76 -19.14
N TYR A 53 -24.39 -3.04 -18.21
CA TYR A 53 -23.75 -2.44 -17.03
C TYR A 53 -24.22 -3.07 -15.72
N ASP A 54 -25.34 -3.81 -15.76
CA ASP A 54 -25.83 -4.55 -14.61
C ASP A 54 -24.97 -5.79 -14.38
N LYS A 55 -24.36 -5.88 -13.19
CA LYS A 55 -23.44 -6.95 -12.81
C LYS A 55 -24.15 -8.28 -12.55
N ASP A 56 -25.43 -8.22 -12.21
CA ASP A 56 -26.26 -9.40 -11.95
C ASP A 56 -26.90 -9.94 -13.23
N HIS A 57 -26.78 -9.21 -14.33
CA HIS A 57 -27.23 -9.66 -15.64
C HIS A 57 -26.44 -10.92 -16.06
N PHE A 58 -27.16 -11.96 -16.50
CA PHE A 58 -26.55 -13.24 -16.90
C PHE A 58 -25.47 -13.10 -18.01
N ALA A 59 -25.60 -12.12 -18.90
CA ALA A 59 -24.71 -11.84 -20.01
C ALA A 59 -23.67 -10.75 -19.66
N TYR A 60 -23.56 -10.36 -18.39
CA TYR A 60 -22.51 -9.44 -17.94
C TYR A 60 -21.13 -10.05 -18.25
N PRO A 61 -20.22 -9.29 -18.89
CA PRO A 61 -18.99 -9.85 -19.42
C PRO A 61 -18.10 -10.39 -18.30
N ILE A 62 -17.60 -11.62 -18.48
CA ILE A 62 -16.73 -12.31 -17.51
C ILE A 62 -15.46 -11.48 -17.24
N LEU A 63 -14.95 -10.79 -18.25
CA LEU A 63 -13.80 -9.89 -18.12
C LEU A 63 -14.10 -8.74 -17.14
N ALA A 64 -15.23 -8.05 -17.30
CA ALA A 64 -15.62 -6.99 -16.37
C ALA A 64 -15.91 -7.53 -14.96
N LYS A 65 -16.49 -8.74 -14.84
CA LYS A 65 -16.75 -9.39 -13.54
C LYS A 65 -15.46 -9.73 -12.80
N SER A 66 -14.52 -10.38 -13.48
CA SER A 66 -13.21 -10.74 -12.92
C SER A 66 -12.36 -9.52 -12.59
N ALA A 67 -12.38 -8.48 -13.43
CA ALA A 67 -11.70 -7.21 -13.17
C ALA A 67 -12.24 -6.53 -11.90
N ARG A 68 -13.56 -6.53 -11.69
CA ARG A 68 -14.18 -6.00 -10.45
C ARG A 68 -13.72 -6.78 -9.22
N GLN A 69 -13.76 -8.12 -9.26
CA GLN A 69 -13.27 -8.94 -8.15
C GLN A 69 -11.79 -8.66 -7.82
N ARG A 70 -10.98 -8.41 -8.85
CA ARG A 70 -9.57 -8.05 -8.67
C ARG A 70 -9.42 -6.66 -8.03
N ILE A 71 -10.22 -5.68 -8.43
CA ILE A 71 -10.25 -4.36 -7.78
C ILE A 71 -10.58 -4.52 -6.30
N ASP A 72 -11.60 -5.30 -5.95
CA ASP A 72 -11.99 -5.51 -4.55
C ASP A 72 -10.83 -6.06 -3.71
N ASN A 73 -10.11 -7.07 -4.23
CA ASN A 73 -8.93 -7.63 -3.57
C ASN A 73 -7.77 -6.62 -3.45
N LEU A 74 -7.56 -5.78 -4.46
CA LEU A 74 -6.55 -4.72 -4.43
C LEU A 74 -6.91 -3.64 -3.40
N LEU A 75 -8.17 -3.26 -3.29
CA LEU A 75 -8.63 -2.27 -2.32
C LEU A 75 -8.48 -2.77 -0.88
N LEU A 76 -8.76 -4.06 -0.64
CA LEU A 76 -8.48 -4.70 0.65
C LEU A 76 -6.98 -4.66 0.96
N SER A 77 -6.14 -5.07 0.00
CA SER A 77 -4.67 -5.02 0.15
C SER A 77 -4.16 -3.59 0.42
N ILE A 78 -4.70 -2.58 -0.27
CA ILE A 78 -4.36 -1.17 -0.06
C ILE A 78 -4.69 -0.75 1.37
N ARG A 79 -5.87 -1.12 1.89
CA ARG A 79 -6.26 -0.80 3.26
C ARG A 79 -5.27 -1.38 4.27
N ASP A 80 -4.89 -2.64 4.12
CA ASP A 80 -3.94 -3.30 5.03
C ASP A 80 -2.56 -2.65 4.96
N LEU A 81 -2.10 -2.28 3.76
CA LEU A 81 -0.83 -1.57 3.57
C LEU A 81 -0.85 -0.17 4.19
N LEU A 82 -1.97 0.55 4.13
CA LEU A 82 -2.12 1.86 4.77
C LEU A 82 -2.05 1.77 6.30
N LEU A 83 -2.71 0.77 6.90
CA LEU A 83 -2.60 0.52 8.34
C LEU A 83 -1.16 0.20 8.76
N ARG A 84 -0.47 -0.62 7.96
CA ARG A 84 0.95 -0.92 8.20
C ARG A 84 1.84 0.32 8.04
N GLN A 85 1.55 1.17 7.06
CA GLN A 85 2.25 2.44 6.85
C GLN A 85 2.10 3.36 8.07
N GLU A 86 0.88 3.56 8.57
CA GLU A 86 0.59 4.40 9.73
C GLU A 86 1.30 3.89 11.00
N SER A 87 1.24 2.58 11.24
CA SER A 87 1.94 1.96 12.38
C SER A 87 3.46 2.17 12.30
N LEU A 88 4.05 2.05 11.12
CA LEU A 88 5.50 2.23 10.93
C LEU A 88 5.91 3.70 11.05
N GLU A 89 5.10 4.62 10.55
CA GLU A 89 5.30 6.06 10.71
C GLU A 89 5.27 6.48 12.18
N SER A 90 4.27 6.00 12.93
CA SER A 90 4.17 6.26 14.37
C SER A 90 5.37 5.69 15.15
N HIS A 91 5.84 4.49 14.79
CA HIS A 91 7.04 3.91 15.41
C HIS A 91 8.27 4.79 15.17
N LEU A 92 8.53 5.19 13.92
CA LEU A 92 9.66 6.05 13.56
C LEU A 92 9.60 7.42 14.24
N GLU A 93 8.40 7.99 14.40
CA GLU A 93 8.20 9.25 15.13
C GLU A 93 8.56 9.10 16.61
N SER A 94 8.07 8.04 17.26
CA SER A 94 8.34 7.77 18.68
C SER A 94 9.85 7.59 18.96
N GLU A 95 10.55 6.87 18.08
CA GLU A 95 11.99 6.68 18.17
C GLU A 95 12.75 8.01 17.98
N SER A 96 12.31 8.85 17.03
CA SER A 96 12.92 10.17 16.80
C SER A 96 12.76 11.13 17.99
N ASN A 97 11.64 11.06 18.71
CA ASN A 97 11.40 11.89 19.89
C ASN A 97 12.17 11.38 21.11
N SER A 98 12.39 10.07 21.23
CA SER A 98 13.21 9.51 22.31
C SER A 98 14.67 9.99 22.24
N ASP A 99 15.26 10.09 21.04
CA ASP A 99 16.65 10.55 20.86
C ASP A 99 16.82 12.04 21.20
N LYS A 100 15.78 12.87 21.04
CA LYS A 100 15.80 14.29 21.43
C LYS A 100 15.70 14.52 22.94
N SER A 101 15.14 13.57 23.69
CA SER A 101 14.97 13.68 25.14
C SER A 101 16.21 13.26 25.95
N VAL A 102 17.20 12.65 25.28
CA VAL A 102 18.43 12.12 25.89
C VAL A 102 19.66 12.97 25.52
N SER A 103 19.49 13.99 24.67
CA SER A 103 20.54 14.98 24.32
C SER A 103 20.33 16.29 25.08
#